data_AF-A0A0A2TPN1-F1
#
_entry.id   AF-A0A0A2TPN1-F1
#
_cell.length_a   1.000
_cell.length_b   1.000
_cell.length_c   1.000
_cell.angle_alpha   90.00
_cell.angle_beta   90.00
_cell.angle_gamma   90.00
#
_symmetry.space_group_name_H-M   'P 1'
#
loop_
_entity.id
_entity.type
_entity.pdbx_description
1 polymer ?
#
loop_
_entity_poly.entity_id
_entity_poly.type
_entity_poly.pdbx_seq_one_letter_code
_entity_poly.pdbx_strand_id
1 'polypeptide(L)'
;FLYYAGGQYRRYQKVLVIFIFFDCIFLAINTYIQLQMNPLLARFLATGIEARERLLGTTLYYGVGSYGYFYALVSIILLLGFLFLNYPKRKLIVFVFICLYLALLIKSSFTIAILFTAIFLTLLVILKYTNKYTFVYMVLLGVMSILIFRGMFASMFSHLANIKGISPEISIRFDELTYFFSGIDILGTDLKTRQNLYSQSMDAFANNILMGTLVTNSIKYSAGGHSAWLDLLARFGLFSIPFFVFLLKFYQYIKIIIPNNFKSFVNVYWLYFLSLGFVNTLLFPNIYTVWFLFLPMVMSSFFEISKKSTAEEI
;
A
#
# COMPACT_ATOMS: atom_id res chain seq x y z
N PHE A 1 4.12 1.44 21.20
CA PHE A 1 2.85 1.15 20.50
C PHE A 1 2.03 0.06 21.19
N LEU A 2 2.54 -1.17 21.34
CA LEU A 2 1.85 -2.30 21.97
C LEU A 2 1.31 -2.01 23.39
N TYR A 3 1.92 -1.07 24.11
CA TYR A 3 1.48 -0.63 25.43
C TYR A 3 0.00 -0.19 25.47
N TYR A 4 -0.46 0.53 24.45
CA TYR A 4 -1.85 1.01 24.40
C TYR A 4 -2.83 0.01 23.82
N ALA A 5 -2.40 -1.20 23.42
CA ALA A 5 -3.29 -2.22 22.85
C ALA A 5 -4.14 -2.94 23.92
N GLY A 6 -3.79 -2.80 25.21
CA GLY A 6 -4.52 -3.40 26.32
C GLY A 6 -5.96 -2.88 26.46
N GLY A 7 -6.87 -3.75 26.94
CA GLY A 7 -8.29 -3.43 27.11
C GLY A 7 -8.56 -2.22 28.02
N GLN A 8 -7.69 -1.97 29.00
CA GLN A 8 -7.76 -0.82 29.91
C GLN A 8 -7.69 0.54 29.19
N TYR A 9 -7.10 0.59 27.99
CA TYR A 9 -6.94 1.84 27.22
C TYR A 9 -8.00 2.01 26.12
N ARG A 10 -9.07 1.21 26.09
CA ARG A 10 -10.11 1.26 25.03
C ARG A 10 -10.69 2.65 24.80
N ARG A 11 -10.94 3.43 25.86
CA ARG A 11 -11.45 4.82 25.72
C ARG A 11 -10.45 5.71 24.98
N TYR A 12 -9.17 5.61 25.34
CA TYR A 12 -8.10 6.36 24.70
C TYR A 12 -7.89 5.93 23.24
N GLN A 13 -7.89 4.62 22.96
CA GLN A 13 -7.83 4.07 21.61
C GLN A 13 -8.94 4.66 20.71
N LYS A 14 -10.18 4.72 21.21
CA LYS A 14 -11.32 5.29 20.47
C LYS A 14 -11.11 6.77 20.16
N VAL A 15 -10.68 7.57 21.14
CA VAL A 15 -10.40 9.01 20.93
C VAL A 15 -9.32 9.20 19.87
N LEU A 16 -8.25 8.41 19.94
CA LEU A 16 -7.15 8.48 18.99
C LEU A 16 -7.58 8.08 17.57
N VAL A 17 -8.36 7.01 17.44
CA VAL A 17 -8.95 6.59 16.15
C VAL A 17 -9.85 7.68 15.57
N ILE A 18 -10.70 8.30 16.40
CA ILE A 18 -11.57 9.40 15.98
C ILE A 18 -10.73 10.59 15.50
N PHE A 19 -9.68 10.95 16.23
CA PHE A 19 -8.75 12.02 15.83
C PHE A 19 -8.11 11.74 14.47
N ILE A 20 -7.56 10.54 14.26
CA ILE A 20 -6.95 10.15 12.97
C ILE A 20 -7.97 10.15 11.84
N PHE A 21 -9.20 9.71 12.13
CA PHE A 21 -10.27 9.72 11.13
C PHE A 21 -10.60 11.15 10.69
N PHE A 22 -10.71 12.11 11.63
CA PHE A 22 -10.92 13.51 11.30
C PHE A 22 -9.73 14.13 10.57
N ASP A 23 -8.50 13.82 10.98
CA ASP A 23 -7.28 14.26 10.28
C ASP A 23 -7.26 13.75 8.83
N CYS A 24 -7.60 12.48 8.60
CA CYS A 24 -7.70 11.91 7.27
C CYS A 24 -8.76 12.60 6.39
N ILE A 25 -9.90 12.97 6.97
CA ILE A 25 -10.96 13.72 6.26
C ILE A 25 -10.51 15.14 5.94
N PHE A 26 -9.93 15.85 6.92
CA PHE A 26 -9.41 17.19 6.72
C PHE A 26 -8.36 17.21 5.60
N LEU A 27 -7.41 16.27 5.64
CA LEU A 27 -6.39 16.14 4.60
C LEU A 27 -7.02 15.78 3.25
N ALA A 28 -8.02 14.90 3.20
CA ALA A 28 -8.70 14.52 1.97
C ALA A 28 -9.36 15.73 1.29
N ILE A 29 -10.10 16.54 2.07
CA ILE A 29 -10.79 17.73 1.59
C ILE A 29 -9.79 18.77 1.10
N ASN A 30 -8.78 19.11 1.91
CA ASN A 30 -7.78 20.10 1.53
C ASN A 30 -6.99 19.65 0.30
N THR A 31 -6.59 18.39 0.24
CA THR A 31 -5.92 17.81 -0.94
C THR A 31 -6.81 17.90 -2.17
N TYR A 32 -8.10 17.58 -2.06
CA TYR A 32 -9.02 17.67 -3.19
C TYR A 32 -9.14 19.09 -3.75
N ILE A 33 -9.25 20.10 -2.86
CA ILE A 33 -9.31 21.52 -3.23
C ILE A 33 -8.02 21.93 -3.94
N GLN A 34 -6.87 21.61 -3.37
CA GLN A 34 -5.57 21.97 -3.94
C GLN A 34 -5.31 21.29 -5.30
N LEU A 35 -5.79 20.05 -5.46
CA LEU A 35 -5.74 19.35 -6.75
C LEU A 35 -6.67 19.97 -7.82
N GLN A 36 -7.64 20.83 -7.47
CA GLN A 36 -8.37 21.62 -8.48
C GLN A 36 -7.49 22.71 -9.07
N MET A 37 -6.58 23.27 -8.28
CA MET A 37 -5.68 24.34 -8.70
C MET A 37 -4.47 23.79 -9.45
N ASN A 38 -3.91 22.68 -8.95
CA ASN A 38 -2.79 22.00 -9.59
C ASN A 38 -2.95 20.47 -9.46
N PRO A 39 -3.41 19.79 -10.52
CA PRO A 39 -3.60 18.33 -10.53
C PRO A 39 -2.34 17.52 -10.23
N LEU A 40 -1.16 18.08 -10.49
CA LEU A 40 0.13 17.42 -10.28
C LEU A 40 0.74 17.70 -8.89
N LEU A 41 0.11 18.56 -8.09
CA LEU A 41 0.66 19.01 -6.80
C LEU A 41 1.04 17.84 -5.89
N ALA A 42 0.14 16.87 -5.72
CA ALA A 42 0.40 15.71 -4.86
C ALA A 42 1.61 14.88 -5.31
N ARG A 43 1.88 14.86 -6.63
CA ARG A 43 3.03 14.15 -7.21
C ARG A 43 4.31 14.95 -7.02
N PHE A 44 4.27 16.28 -7.18
CA PHE A 44 5.42 17.15 -6.93
C PHE A 44 5.80 17.18 -5.44
N LEU A 45 4.82 17.10 -4.54
CA LEU A 45 5.08 16.94 -3.11
C LEU A 45 5.68 15.57 -2.75
N ALA A 46 5.64 14.61 -3.66
CA ALA A 46 6.23 13.29 -3.49
C ALA A 46 7.63 13.14 -4.10
N THR A 47 8.14 14.16 -4.81
CA THR A 47 9.52 14.15 -5.31
C THR A 47 10.52 14.56 -4.22
N GLY A 48 11.81 14.34 -4.46
CA GLY A 48 12.88 14.84 -3.59
C GLY A 48 12.84 16.37 -3.43
N ILE A 49 13.46 16.88 -2.36
CA ILE A 49 13.42 18.30 -1.98
C ILE A 49 13.87 19.20 -3.14
N GLU A 50 15.00 18.89 -3.78
CA GLU A 50 15.53 19.67 -4.90
C GLU A 50 14.57 19.72 -6.10
N ALA A 51 13.98 18.58 -6.47
CA ALA A 51 13.01 18.51 -7.56
C ALA A 51 11.71 19.26 -7.20
N ARG A 52 11.29 19.18 -5.93
CA ARG A 52 10.13 19.91 -5.42
C ARG A 52 10.36 21.41 -5.50
N GLU A 53 11.49 21.90 -5.03
CA GLU A 53 11.84 23.33 -5.09
C GLU A 53 11.93 23.84 -6.52
N ARG A 54 12.44 23.02 -7.44
CA ARG A 54 12.47 23.37 -8.87
C ARG A 54 11.07 23.48 -9.48
N LEU A 55 10.11 22.64 -9.07
CA LEU A 55 8.78 22.55 -9.67
C LEU A 55 7.74 23.45 -9.01
N LEU A 56 7.84 23.66 -7.70
CA LEU A 56 6.87 24.41 -6.88
C LEU A 56 7.47 25.69 -6.28
N GLY A 57 8.76 25.94 -6.47
CA GLY A 57 9.48 26.99 -5.75
C GLY A 57 9.60 26.67 -4.25
N THR A 58 9.82 27.71 -3.46
CA THR A 58 9.92 27.63 -1.99
C THR A 58 8.57 27.64 -1.28
N THR A 59 7.46 27.51 -2.02
CA THR A 59 6.11 27.54 -1.43
C THR A 59 5.82 26.30 -0.59
N LEU A 60 5.29 26.52 0.61
CA LEU A 60 4.91 25.48 1.55
C LEU A 60 3.43 25.17 1.42
N TYR A 61 3.12 23.93 1.04
CA TYR A 61 1.75 23.42 0.98
C TYR A 61 1.47 22.58 2.22
N TYR A 62 0.74 23.16 3.17
CA TYR A 62 0.33 22.47 4.39
C TYR A 62 -0.95 21.65 4.17
N GLY A 63 -1.02 20.49 4.83
CA GLY A 63 -2.22 19.66 4.83
C GLY A 63 -2.56 19.04 3.46
N VAL A 64 -1.58 18.85 2.57
CA VAL A 64 -1.79 18.19 1.28
C VAL A 64 -1.19 16.80 1.32
N GLY A 65 -1.98 15.81 0.90
CA GLY A 65 -1.55 14.43 0.78
C GLY A 65 -0.38 14.29 -0.20
N SER A 66 0.67 13.61 0.25
CA SER A 66 1.80 13.19 -0.59
C SER A 66 1.81 11.67 -0.74
N TYR A 67 2.89 11.10 -1.29
CA TYR A 67 3.02 9.66 -1.55
C TYR A 67 2.55 8.79 -0.37
N GLY A 68 3.11 8.98 0.82
CA GLY A 68 2.74 8.17 2.00
C GLY A 68 1.25 8.23 2.35
N TYR A 69 0.58 9.36 2.13
CA TYR A 69 -0.86 9.49 2.38
C TYR A 69 -1.69 8.64 1.42
N PHE A 70 -1.42 8.68 0.11
CA PHE A 70 -2.24 7.95 -0.86
C PHE A 70 -2.11 6.44 -0.74
N TYR A 71 -0.92 5.92 -0.40
CA TYR A 71 -0.76 4.50 -0.09
C TYR A 71 -1.37 4.14 1.28
N ALA A 72 -1.39 5.07 2.25
CA ALA A 72 -2.17 4.89 3.48
C ALA A 72 -3.68 4.92 3.22
N LEU A 73 -4.15 5.71 2.25
CA LEU A 73 -5.56 5.81 1.87
C LEU A 73 -6.08 4.50 1.30
N VAL A 74 -5.29 3.76 0.53
CA VAL A 74 -5.65 2.42 0.06
C VAL A 74 -6.00 1.51 1.24
N SER A 75 -5.23 1.54 2.32
CA SER A 75 -5.54 0.77 3.55
C SER A 75 -6.88 1.11 4.15
N ILE A 76 -7.23 2.39 4.17
CA ILE A 76 -8.53 2.87 4.65
C ILE A 76 -9.64 2.37 3.72
N ILE A 77 -9.44 2.44 2.40
CA ILE A 77 -10.39 1.90 1.42
C ILE A 77 -10.58 0.39 1.61
N LEU A 78 -9.51 -0.37 1.84
CA LEU A 78 -9.59 -1.81 2.10
C LEU A 78 -10.37 -2.13 3.37
N LEU A 79 -10.16 -1.37 4.46
CA LEU A 79 -10.96 -1.50 5.67
C LEU A 79 -12.44 -1.21 5.38
N LEU A 80 -12.74 -0.11 4.69
CA LEU A 80 -14.11 0.23 4.32
C LEU A 80 -14.73 -0.84 3.43
N GLY A 81 -13.99 -1.39 2.46
CA GLY A 81 -14.43 -2.52 1.63
C GLY A 81 -14.76 -3.76 2.46
N PHE A 82 -13.89 -4.10 3.42
CA PHE A 82 -14.18 -5.19 4.36
C PHE A 82 -15.44 -4.92 5.19
N LEU A 83 -15.61 -3.70 5.72
CA LEU A 83 -16.79 -3.31 6.48
C LEU A 83 -18.07 -3.35 5.62
N PHE A 84 -18.01 -2.86 4.39
CA PHE A 84 -19.11 -2.92 3.43
C PHE A 84 -19.57 -4.36 3.18
N LEU A 85 -18.60 -5.28 3.04
CA LEU A 85 -18.90 -6.68 2.82
C LEU A 85 -19.51 -7.35 4.06
N ASN A 86 -19.04 -7.05 5.27
CA ASN A 86 -19.36 -7.85 6.46
C ASN A 86 -20.38 -7.19 7.42
N TYR A 87 -20.64 -5.89 7.31
CA TYR A 87 -21.48 -5.15 8.24
C TYR A 87 -22.62 -4.41 7.52
N PRO A 88 -23.85 -4.94 7.52
CA PRO A 88 -24.96 -4.39 6.73
C PRO A 88 -25.45 -3.02 7.24
N LYS A 89 -25.32 -2.75 8.54
CA LYS A 89 -26.02 -1.63 9.22
C LYS A 89 -25.57 -0.22 8.80
N ARG A 90 -24.56 -0.05 7.94
CA ARG A 90 -24.08 1.26 7.45
C ARG A 90 -23.54 1.22 6.02
N LYS A 91 -24.00 0.27 5.19
CA LYS A 91 -23.45 0.05 3.84
C LYS A 91 -23.45 1.30 2.97
N LEU A 92 -24.53 2.10 3.01
CA LEU A 92 -24.62 3.33 2.23
C LEU A 92 -23.54 4.34 2.60
N ILE A 93 -23.36 4.62 3.90
CA ILE A 93 -22.34 5.55 4.39
C ILE A 93 -20.94 5.06 4.01
N VAL A 94 -20.67 3.77 4.24
CA VAL A 94 -19.37 3.16 3.88
C VAL A 94 -19.11 3.25 2.38
N PHE A 95 -20.12 2.98 1.55
CA PHE A 95 -20.02 3.08 0.10
C PHE A 95 -19.72 4.51 -0.36
N VAL A 96 -20.39 5.51 0.22
CA VAL A 96 -20.10 6.93 -0.06
C VAL A 96 -18.64 7.26 0.25
N PHE A 97 -18.10 6.83 1.40
CA PHE A 97 -16.68 7.06 1.71
C PHE A 97 -15.72 6.34 0.75
N ILE A 98 -16.04 5.11 0.33
CA ILE A 98 -15.25 4.39 -0.69
C ILE A 98 -15.22 5.20 -1.99
N CYS A 99 -16.38 5.65 -2.47
CA CYS A 99 -16.47 6.45 -3.70
C CYS A 99 -15.70 7.76 -3.59
N LEU A 100 -15.80 8.49 -2.48
CA LEU A 100 -15.08 9.74 -2.25
C LEU A 100 -13.56 9.53 -2.27
N TYR A 101 -13.06 8.49 -1.57
CA TYR A 101 -11.63 8.20 -1.53
C TYR A 101 -11.10 7.65 -2.86
N LEU A 102 -11.88 6.87 -3.60
CA LEU A 102 -11.53 6.46 -4.96
C LEU A 102 -11.46 7.66 -5.91
N ALA A 103 -12.41 8.59 -5.84
CA ALA A 103 -12.40 9.81 -6.64
C ALA A 103 -11.14 10.65 -6.36
N LEU A 104 -10.78 10.80 -5.08
CA LEU A 104 -9.55 11.50 -4.68
C LEU A 104 -8.29 10.77 -5.18
N LEU A 105 -8.27 9.44 -5.11
CA LEU A 105 -7.14 8.62 -5.56
C LEU A 105 -6.96 8.69 -7.09
N ILE A 106 -8.05 8.69 -7.86
CA ILE A 106 -8.02 8.85 -9.31
C ILE A 106 -7.53 10.26 -9.66
N LYS A 107 -8.07 11.28 -8.99
CA LYS A 107 -7.71 12.68 -9.25
C LYS A 107 -6.24 13.00 -8.97
N SER A 108 -5.62 12.29 -8.05
CA SER A 108 -4.20 12.46 -7.70
C SER A 108 -3.24 11.68 -8.62
N SER A 109 -3.77 10.89 -9.56
CA SER A 109 -3.00 10.19 -10.60
C SER A 109 -1.91 9.26 -10.06
N PHE A 110 -2.16 8.58 -8.92
CA PHE A 110 -1.29 7.55 -8.37
C PHE A 110 -1.68 6.15 -8.88
N THR A 111 -1.24 5.81 -10.09
CA THR A 111 -1.62 4.58 -10.80
C THR A 111 -1.42 3.30 -9.98
N ILE A 112 -0.27 3.15 -9.31
CA ILE A 112 0.03 1.93 -8.52
C ILE A 112 -0.93 1.81 -7.32
N ALA A 113 -1.29 2.92 -6.67
CA ALA A 113 -2.25 2.90 -5.57
C ALA A 113 -3.67 2.54 -6.06
N ILE A 114 -4.06 3.02 -7.25
CA ILE A 114 -5.33 2.63 -7.90
C ILE A 114 -5.33 1.13 -8.20
N LEU A 115 -4.26 0.60 -8.81
CA LEU A 115 -4.12 -0.82 -9.12
C LEU A 115 -4.16 -1.69 -7.85
N PHE A 116 -3.43 -1.31 -6.81
CA PHE A 116 -3.48 -2.00 -5.52
C PHE A 116 -4.86 -1.97 -4.91
N THR A 117 -5.57 -0.84 -4.97
CA THR A 117 -6.95 -0.77 -4.48
C THR A 117 -7.84 -1.78 -5.22
N ALA A 118 -7.77 -1.85 -6.54
CA ALA A 118 -8.56 -2.79 -7.35
C ALA A 118 -8.20 -4.26 -7.05
N ILE A 119 -6.91 -4.60 -7.00
CA ILE A 119 -6.41 -5.94 -6.74
C ILE A 119 -6.84 -6.42 -5.35
N PHE A 120 -6.58 -5.62 -4.32
CA PHE A 120 -6.82 -6.02 -2.94
C PHE A 120 -8.32 -5.97 -2.55
N LEU A 121 -9.12 -5.08 -3.14
CA LEU A 121 -10.59 -5.14 -2.99
C LEU A 121 -11.17 -6.39 -3.63
N THR A 122 -10.72 -6.73 -4.85
CA THR A 122 -11.13 -7.96 -5.53
C THR A 122 -10.73 -9.18 -4.71
N LEU A 123 -9.53 -9.19 -4.13
CA LEU A 123 -9.08 -10.24 -3.23
C LEU A 123 -9.97 -10.38 -1.98
N LEU A 124 -10.43 -9.27 -1.39
CA LEU A 124 -11.38 -9.32 -0.25
C LEU A 124 -12.73 -9.93 -0.65
N VAL A 125 -13.25 -9.59 -1.83
CA VAL A 125 -14.49 -10.17 -2.36
C VAL A 125 -14.31 -11.67 -2.56
N ILE A 126 -13.23 -12.06 -3.24
CA ILE A 126 -12.90 -13.47 -3.51
C ILE A 126 -12.81 -14.27 -2.21
N LEU A 127 -12.02 -13.81 -1.23
CA LEU A 127 -11.83 -14.53 0.04
C LEU A 127 -13.10 -14.65 0.87
N LYS A 128 -14.07 -13.76 0.67
CA LYS A 128 -15.37 -13.84 1.35
C LYS A 128 -16.30 -14.89 0.72
N TYR A 129 -16.31 -14.98 -0.61
CA TYR A 129 -17.30 -15.79 -1.33
C TYR A 129 -16.75 -17.13 -1.84
N THR A 130 -15.45 -17.39 -1.71
CA THR A 130 -14.82 -18.63 -2.20
C THR A 130 -14.12 -19.39 -1.08
N ASN A 131 -14.04 -20.72 -1.25
CA ASN A 131 -13.30 -21.56 -0.32
C ASN A 131 -11.79 -21.51 -0.63
N LYS A 132 -10.96 -22.00 0.32
CA LYS A 132 -9.49 -21.96 0.19
C LYS A 132 -8.94 -22.67 -1.05
N TYR A 133 -9.59 -23.74 -1.51
CA TYR A 133 -9.13 -24.52 -2.67
C TYR A 133 -9.48 -23.81 -3.98
N THR A 134 -10.70 -23.27 -4.07
CA THR A 134 -11.15 -22.42 -5.19
C THR A 134 -10.25 -21.20 -5.31
N PHE A 135 -9.87 -20.58 -4.20
CA PHE A 135 -8.92 -19.46 -4.19
C PHE A 135 -7.58 -19.84 -4.83
N VAL A 136 -6.95 -20.94 -4.39
CA VAL A 136 -5.68 -21.42 -4.95
C VAL A 136 -5.81 -21.71 -6.44
N TYR A 137 -6.89 -22.37 -6.86
CA TYR A 137 -7.15 -22.66 -8.26
C TYR A 137 -7.29 -21.37 -9.11
N MET A 138 -8.02 -20.37 -8.62
CA MET A 138 -8.14 -19.08 -9.30
C MET A 138 -6.81 -18.34 -9.42
N VAL A 139 -5.95 -18.39 -8.39
CA VAL A 139 -4.61 -17.80 -8.44
C VAL A 139 -3.75 -18.50 -9.50
N LEU A 140 -3.73 -19.84 -9.49
CA LEU A 140 -2.98 -20.62 -10.48
C LEU A 140 -3.47 -20.35 -11.90
N LEU A 141 -4.79 -20.33 -12.11
CA LEU A 141 -5.40 -20.04 -13.40
C LEU A 141 -5.12 -18.60 -13.85
N GLY A 142 -5.12 -17.63 -12.92
CA GLY A 142 -4.73 -16.24 -13.18
C GLY A 142 -3.26 -16.09 -13.59
N VAL A 143 -2.34 -16.82 -12.93
CA VAL A 143 -0.93 -16.82 -13.33
C VAL A 143 -0.76 -17.48 -14.70
N MET A 144 -1.40 -18.63 -14.93
CA MET A 144 -1.38 -19.31 -16.23
C MET A 144 -1.95 -18.43 -17.34
N SER A 145 -3.05 -17.71 -17.08
CA SER A 145 -3.68 -16.85 -18.08
C SER A 145 -2.78 -15.66 -18.45
N ILE A 146 -2.09 -15.05 -17.48
CA ILE A 146 -1.10 -13.99 -17.75
C ILE A 146 0.04 -14.51 -18.63
N LEU A 147 0.52 -15.74 -18.41
CA LEU A 147 1.61 -16.34 -19.17
C LEU A 147 1.19 -16.72 -20.60
N ILE A 148 -0.02 -17.27 -20.77
CA ILE A 148 -0.51 -17.77 -22.06
C ILE A 148 -1.05 -16.63 -22.93
N PHE A 149 -1.82 -15.70 -22.34
CA PHE A 149 -2.55 -14.68 -23.08
C PHE A 149 -1.89 -13.29 -23.03
N ARG A 150 -0.55 -13.23 -23.05
CA ARG A 150 0.20 -11.96 -22.98
C ARG A 150 -0.27 -10.91 -23.98
N GLY A 151 -0.55 -11.30 -25.23
CA GLY A 151 -1.05 -10.39 -26.26
C GLY A 151 -2.42 -9.78 -25.95
N MET A 152 -3.30 -10.53 -25.30
CA MET A 152 -4.62 -10.03 -24.87
C MET A 152 -4.47 -8.97 -23.77
N PHE A 153 -3.57 -9.20 -22.80
CA PHE A 153 -3.26 -8.20 -21.78
C PHE A 153 -2.64 -6.93 -22.39
N ALA A 154 -1.73 -7.07 -23.36
CA ALA A 154 -1.16 -5.92 -24.07
C ALA A 154 -2.26 -5.08 -24.76
N SER A 155 -3.16 -5.72 -25.51
CA SER A 155 -4.29 -5.04 -26.15
C SER A 155 -5.23 -4.37 -25.12
N MET A 156 -5.54 -5.05 -24.01
CA MET A 156 -6.37 -4.49 -22.94
C MET A 156 -5.74 -3.23 -22.35
N PHE A 157 -4.44 -3.25 -22.02
CA PHE A 157 -3.76 -2.07 -21.49
C PHE A 157 -3.66 -0.95 -22.52
N SER A 158 -3.46 -1.26 -23.80
CA SER A 158 -3.47 -0.25 -24.88
C SER A 158 -4.83 0.43 -25.00
N HIS A 159 -5.93 -0.32 -24.87
CA HIS A 159 -7.27 0.26 -24.85
C HIS A 159 -7.48 1.16 -23.62
N LEU A 160 -7.02 0.73 -22.44
CA LEU A 160 -7.09 1.55 -21.22
C LEU A 160 -6.26 2.84 -21.34
N ALA A 161 -5.10 2.80 -21.98
CA ALA A 161 -4.26 3.97 -22.20
C ALA A 161 -4.94 5.04 -23.06
N ASN A 162 -5.80 4.62 -24.00
CA ASN A 162 -6.47 5.46 -24.98
C ASN A 162 -7.87 5.97 -24.53
N ILE A 163 -8.31 5.68 -23.31
CA ILE A 163 -9.60 6.16 -22.80
C ILE A 163 -9.56 7.68 -22.63
N LYS A 164 -10.51 8.38 -23.29
CA LYS A 164 -10.69 9.82 -23.12
C LYS A 164 -11.04 10.16 -21.67
N GLY A 165 -10.30 11.12 -21.09
CA GLY A 165 -10.54 11.62 -19.73
C GLY A 165 -9.64 11.01 -18.65
N ILE A 166 -8.76 10.06 -18.99
CA ILE A 166 -7.70 9.61 -18.10
C ILE A 166 -6.53 10.59 -18.14
N SER A 167 -5.88 10.85 -16.99
CA SER A 167 -4.72 11.74 -16.93
C SER A 167 -3.55 11.18 -17.75
N PRO A 168 -2.75 12.02 -18.43
CA PRO A 168 -1.60 11.57 -19.24
C PRO A 168 -0.66 10.64 -18.48
N GLU A 169 -0.45 10.88 -17.19
CA GLU A 169 0.45 10.08 -16.36
C GLU A 169 -0.06 8.67 -16.11
N ILE A 170 -1.38 8.44 -16.11
CA ILE A 170 -1.96 7.09 -15.99
C ILE A 170 -1.86 6.39 -17.35
N SER A 171 -2.15 7.12 -18.43
CA SER A 171 -2.05 6.63 -19.81
C SER A 171 -0.66 6.09 -20.13
N ILE A 172 0.40 6.87 -19.83
CA ILE A 172 1.80 6.44 -20.00
C ILE A 172 2.10 5.13 -19.26
N ARG A 173 1.54 4.92 -18.05
CA ARG A 173 1.76 3.67 -17.31
C ARG A 173 1.07 2.47 -17.94
N PHE A 174 -0.09 2.67 -18.55
CA PHE A 174 -0.75 1.61 -19.30
C PHE A 174 -0.02 1.31 -20.62
N ASP A 175 0.58 2.30 -21.26
CA ASP A 175 1.45 2.08 -22.43
C ASP A 175 2.73 1.30 -22.04
N GLU A 176 3.38 1.64 -20.91
CA GLU A 176 4.52 0.87 -20.41
C GLU A 176 4.16 -0.61 -20.16
N LEU A 177 2.98 -0.88 -19.59
CA LEU A 177 2.48 -2.24 -19.41
C LEU A 177 2.18 -2.92 -20.76
N THR A 178 1.66 -2.17 -21.73
CA THR A 178 1.42 -2.66 -23.09
C THR A 178 2.72 -3.15 -23.72
N TYR A 179 3.79 -2.35 -23.67
CA TYR A 179 5.11 -2.71 -24.19
C TYR A 179 5.70 -3.92 -23.47
N PHE A 180 5.58 -3.98 -22.14
CA PHE A 180 6.03 -5.13 -21.36
C PHE A 180 5.34 -6.44 -21.78
N PHE A 181 4.02 -6.42 -21.95
CA PHE A 181 3.26 -7.61 -22.33
C PHE A 181 3.44 -7.99 -23.81
N SER A 182 3.66 -7.02 -24.71
CA SER A 182 3.93 -7.29 -26.13
C SER A 182 5.37 -7.77 -26.41
N GLY A 183 6.27 -7.68 -25.43
CA GLY A 183 7.68 -8.04 -25.60
C GLY A 183 8.48 -7.01 -26.41
N ILE A 184 7.91 -5.82 -26.61
CA ILE A 184 8.63 -4.67 -27.17
C ILE A 184 9.61 -4.17 -26.10
N ASP A 185 10.79 -3.74 -26.55
CA ASP A 185 11.80 -3.23 -25.64
C ASP A 185 11.29 -1.99 -24.90
N ILE A 186 11.52 -1.98 -23.59
CA ILE A 186 11.11 -0.94 -22.65
C ILE A 186 12.28 0.00 -22.31
N LEU A 187 13.30 0.07 -23.16
CA LEU A 187 14.43 1.00 -23.01
C LEU A 187 13.94 2.45 -22.87
N GLY A 188 14.51 3.17 -21.90
CA GLY A 188 14.14 4.55 -21.60
C GLY A 188 12.84 4.72 -20.81
N THR A 189 12.11 3.64 -20.51
CA THR A 189 10.90 3.70 -19.66
C THR A 189 11.26 3.74 -18.17
N ASP A 190 10.32 4.22 -17.35
CA ASP A 190 10.46 4.18 -15.89
C ASP A 190 10.45 2.73 -15.37
N LEU A 191 9.76 1.82 -16.06
CA LEU A 191 9.73 0.41 -15.71
C LEU A 191 11.13 -0.23 -15.80
N LYS A 192 11.88 0.02 -16.89
CA LYS A 192 13.25 -0.48 -17.04
C LYS A 192 14.21 0.15 -16.03
N THR A 193 14.04 1.44 -15.79
CA THR A 193 14.83 2.18 -14.80
C THR A 193 14.67 1.55 -13.41
N ARG A 194 13.43 1.26 -12.99
CA ARG A 194 13.13 0.55 -11.73
C ARG A 194 13.75 -0.83 -11.67
N GLN A 195 13.70 -1.60 -12.76
CA GLN A 195 14.33 -2.93 -12.81
C GLN A 195 15.85 -2.84 -12.56
N ASN A 196 16.52 -1.86 -13.16
CA ASN A 196 17.95 -1.63 -12.96
C ASN A 196 18.24 -1.27 -11.50
N LEU A 197 17.42 -0.41 -10.89
CA LEU A 197 17.57 0.01 -9.49
C LEU A 197 17.34 -1.15 -8.51
N TYR A 198 16.43 -2.08 -8.81
CA TYR A 198 16.27 -3.29 -7.99
C TYR A 198 17.49 -4.19 -8.09
N SER A 199 18.01 -4.36 -9.31
CA SER A 199 19.22 -5.16 -9.56
C SER A 199 20.43 -4.55 -8.85
N GLN A 200 20.53 -3.22 -8.84
CA GLN A 200 21.56 -2.48 -8.11
C GLN A 200 21.50 -2.76 -6.60
N SER A 201 20.32 -2.71 -5.97
CA SER A 201 20.18 -3.06 -4.56
C SER A 201 20.50 -4.52 -4.27
N MET A 202 20.15 -5.44 -5.17
CA MET A 202 20.51 -6.86 -5.05
C MET A 202 22.02 -7.07 -5.13
N ASP A 203 22.69 -6.45 -6.10
CA ASP A 203 24.15 -6.50 -6.25
C ASP A 203 24.84 -5.89 -5.03
N ALA A 204 24.33 -4.76 -4.53
CA ALA A 204 24.85 -4.14 -3.33
C ALA A 204 24.75 -5.03 -2.09
N PHE A 205 23.62 -5.73 -1.91
CA PHE A 205 23.47 -6.73 -0.84
C PHE A 205 24.41 -7.92 -1.03
N ALA A 206 24.49 -8.49 -2.24
CA ALA A 206 25.33 -9.66 -2.53
C ALA A 206 26.82 -9.39 -2.22
N ASN A 207 27.28 -8.15 -2.42
CA ASN A 207 28.65 -7.75 -2.12
C ASN A 207 28.86 -7.25 -0.67
N ASN A 208 27.80 -7.06 0.11
CA ASN A 208 27.86 -6.54 1.49
C ASN A 208 26.91 -7.28 2.44
N ILE A 209 26.86 -8.62 2.35
CA ILE A 209 25.82 -9.45 2.98
C ILE A 209 25.71 -9.21 4.49
N LEU A 210 26.83 -9.14 5.22
CA LEU A 210 26.80 -9.09 6.68
C LEU A 210 26.42 -7.70 7.20
N MET A 211 27.18 -6.67 6.82
CA MET A 211 27.08 -5.34 7.42
C MET A 211 26.31 -4.32 6.57
N GLY A 212 26.08 -4.63 5.29
CA GLY A 212 25.49 -3.71 4.33
C GLY A 212 26.42 -2.56 3.94
N THR A 213 25.96 -1.76 2.98
CA THR A 213 26.75 -0.67 2.38
C THR A 213 26.98 0.52 3.32
N LEU A 214 26.14 0.70 4.35
CA LEU A 214 26.26 1.82 5.29
C LEU A 214 27.49 1.71 6.19
N VAL A 215 27.90 0.49 6.53
CA VAL A 215 29.07 0.25 7.37
C VAL A 215 30.34 0.20 6.52
N THR A 216 30.26 -0.39 5.33
CA THR A 216 31.42 -0.54 4.44
C THR A 216 31.76 0.74 3.67
N ASN A 217 30.89 1.75 3.67
CA ASN A 217 31.02 2.99 2.89
C ASN A 217 31.38 2.72 1.42
N SER A 218 30.81 1.65 0.85
CA SER A 218 31.12 1.24 -0.51
C SER A 218 30.61 2.27 -1.52
N ILE A 219 31.54 2.96 -2.19
CA ILE A 219 31.22 3.89 -3.28
C ILE A 219 30.76 3.13 -4.53
N LYS A 220 31.28 1.91 -4.74
CA LYS A 220 30.97 1.06 -5.89
C LYS A 220 29.59 0.40 -5.80
N TYR A 221 29.18 0.04 -4.59
CA TYR A 221 27.94 -0.70 -4.34
C TYR A 221 27.00 0.14 -3.48
N SER A 222 25.91 0.62 -4.08
CA SER A 222 24.94 1.48 -3.43
C SER A 222 23.52 0.96 -3.61
N ALA A 223 22.64 1.23 -2.65
CA ALA A 223 21.23 0.88 -2.77
C ALA A 223 20.54 1.74 -3.84
N GLY A 224 19.73 1.11 -4.71
CA GLY A 224 19.00 1.78 -5.78
C GLY A 224 17.84 2.67 -5.31
N GLY A 225 17.38 2.54 -4.07
CA GLY A 225 16.43 3.50 -3.48
C GLY A 225 15.01 3.40 -4.03
N HIS A 226 14.63 2.26 -4.62
CA HIS A 226 13.33 2.04 -5.26
C HIS A 226 12.62 0.78 -4.78
N SER A 227 13.19 0.01 -3.85
CA SER A 227 12.49 -1.05 -3.13
C SER A 227 12.95 -1.06 -1.68
N ALA A 228 12.09 -0.63 -0.76
CA ALA A 228 12.40 -0.62 0.67
C ALA A 228 12.93 -1.97 1.19
N TRP A 229 12.45 -3.10 0.69
CA TRP A 229 12.96 -4.42 1.09
C TRP A 229 14.39 -4.65 0.65
N LEU A 230 14.67 -4.46 -0.65
CA LEU A 230 16.00 -4.66 -1.21
C LEU A 230 16.98 -3.61 -0.69
N ASP A 231 16.52 -2.37 -0.52
CA ASP A 231 17.33 -1.26 -0.02
C ASP A 231 17.71 -1.45 1.44
N LEU A 232 16.80 -1.98 2.27
CA LEU A 232 17.09 -2.27 3.67
C LEU A 232 18.09 -3.42 3.81
N LEU A 233 17.98 -4.45 2.97
CA LEU A 233 18.99 -5.51 2.86
C LEU A 233 20.33 -4.97 2.34
N ALA A 234 20.32 -4.15 1.28
CA ALA A 234 21.54 -3.57 0.72
C ALA A 234 22.27 -2.68 1.74
N ARG A 235 21.52 -1.82 2.44
CA ARG A 235 22.08 -0.83 3.37
C ARG A 235 22.59 -1.45 4.66
N PHE A 236 21.88 -2.45 5.20
CA PHE A 236 22.16 -3.02 6.54
C PHE A 236 22.60 -4.48 6.51
N GLY A 237 22.61 -5.16 5.37
CA GLY A 237 22.95 -6.58 5.29
C GLY A 237 22.02 -7.43 6.15
N LEU A 238 22.57 -8.43 6.83
CA LEU A 238 21.85 -9.28 7.78
C LEU A 238 21.41 -8.54 9.05
N PHE A 239 21.95 -7.35 9.36
CA PHE A 239 21.44 -6.53 10.47
C PHE A 239 20.04 -5.97 10.21
N SER A 240 19.49 -6.16 9.02
CA SER A 240 18.07 -5.95 8.75
C SER A 240 17.14 -7.02 9.37
N ILE A 241 17.64 -8.20 9.73
CA ILE A 241 16.83 -9.33 10.23
C ILE A 241 15.96 -8.95 11.45
N PRO A 242 16.45 -8.24 12.48
CA PRO A 242 15.63 -7.83 13.61
C PRO A 242 14.38 -7.05 13.20
N PHE A 243 14.45 -6.24 12.15
CA PHE A 243 13.28 -5.53 11.62
C PHE A 243 12.25 -6.48 11.01
N PHE A 244 12.67 -7.46 10.22
CA PHE A 244 11.76 -8.49 9.68
C PHE A 244 11.16 -9.37 10.78
N VAL A 245 11.95 -9.73 11.79
CA VAL A 245 11.47 -10.46 12.98
C VAL A 245 10.43 -9.64 13.72
N PHE A 246 10.66 -8.34 13.92
CA PHE A 246 9.69 -7.43 14.52
C PHE A 246 8.38 -7.41 13.73
N LEU A 247 8.43 -7.30 12.39
CA LEU A 247 7.23 -7.32 11.54
C LEU A 247 6.45 -8.63 11.70
N LEU A 248 7.14 -9.76 11.70
CA LEU A 248 6.51 -11.08 11.86
C LEU A 248 5.87 -11.24 13.24
N LYS A 249 6.57 -10.83 14.31
CA LYS A 249 6.02 -10.83 15.68
C LYS A 249 4.84 -9.89 15.82
N PHE A 250 4.89 -8.72 15.18
CA PHE A 250 3.78 -7.77 15.17
C PHE A 250 2.56 -8.35 14.45
N TYR A 251 2.73 -8.98 13.29
CA TYR A 251 1.66 -9.68 12.59
C TYR A 251 0.99 -10.76 13.45
N GLN A 252 1.80 -11.61 14.10
CA GLN A 252 1.31 -12.64 15.01
C GLN A 252 0.53 -12.04 16.17
N TYR A 253 1.07 -10.98 16.78
CA TYR A 253 0.41 -10.26 17.87
C TYR A 253 -0.94 -9.69 17.45
N ILE A 254 -1.02 -9.01 16.31
CA ILE A 254 -2.28 -8.45 15.79
C ILE A 254 -3.34 -9.53 15.64
N LYS A 255 -2.99 -10.69 15.07
CA LYS A 255 -3.92 -11.81 14.90
C LYS A 255 -4.52 -12.35 16.20
N ILE A 256 -3.84 -12.18 17.32
CA ILE A 256 -4.30 -12.60 18.65
C ILE A 256 -5.29 -11.58 19.21
N ILE A 257 -5.01 -10.29 19.07
CA ILE A 257 -5.81 -9.23 19.70
C ILE A 257 -7.04 -8.80 18.90
N ILE A 258 -7.12 -9.14 17.60
CA ILE A 258 -8.25 -8.77 16.75
C ILE A 258 -9.36 -9.84 16.76
N PRO A 259 -10.64 -9.43 16.58
CA PRO A 259 -11.74 -10.37 16.48
C PRO A 259 -11.59 -11.34 15.30
N ASN A 260 -12.11 -12.57 15.46
CA ASN A 260 -11.94 -13.66 14.49
C ASN A 260 -12.39 -13.31 13.06
N ASN A 261 -13.46 -12.53 12.92
CA ASN A 261 -13.97 -12.11 11.62
C ASN A 261 -13.01 -11.18 10.86
N PHE A 262 -12.10 -10.47 11.53
CA PHE A 262 -11.08 -9.63 10.89
C PHE A 262 -9.82 -10.41 10.50
N LYS A 263 -9.66 -11.69 10.88
CA LYS A 263 -8.42 -12.45 10.60
C LYS A 263 -8.10 -12.56 9.10
N SER A 264 -9.12 -12.80 8.27
CA SER A 264 -8.95 -12.83 6.81
C SER A 264 -8.57 -11.45 6.26
N PHE A 265 -9.17 -10.37 6.78
CA PHE A 265 -8.79 -9.01 6.42
C PHE A 265 -7.34 -8.71 6.77
N VAL A 266 -6.89 -9.08 7.97
CA VAL A 266 -5.49 -8.90 8.40
C VAL A 266 -4.51 -9.60 7.46
N ASN A 267 -4.84 -10.78 6.93
CA ASN A 267 -3.98 -11.45 5.93
C ASN A 267 -3.81 -10.63 4.66
N VAL A 268 -4.92 -10.15 4.08
CA VAL A 268 -4.93 -9.29 2.88
C VAL A 268 -4.17 -7.99 3.16
N TYR A 269 -4.43 -7.43 4.33
CA TYR A 269 -3.85 -6.18 4.78
C TYR A 269 -2.32 -6.23 4.94
N TRP A 270 -1.81 -7.34 5.48
CA TRP A 270 -0.38 -7.60 5.56
C TRP A 270 0.24 -7.94 4.22
N LEU A 271 -0.48 -8.64 3.34
CA LEU A 271 -0.01 -8.84 1.97
C LEU A 271 0.16 -7.49 1.26
N TYR A 272 -0.79 -6.57 1.43
CA TYR A 272 -0.67 -5.21 0.91
C TYR A 272 0.54 -4.46 1.49
N PHE A 273 0.77 -4.55 2.81
CA PHE A 273 1.98 -4.01 3.46
C PHE A 273 3.26 -4.53 2.79
N LEU A 274 3.33 -5.85 2.57
CA LEU A 274 4.47 -6.49 1.93
C LEU A 274 4.66 -5.99 0.50
N SER A 275 3.57 -5.75 -0.25
CA SER A 275 3.65 -5.15 -1.58
C SER A 275 4.21 -3.73 -1.56
N LEU A 276 3.95 -2.93 -0.52
CA LEU A 276 4.47 -1.56 -0.42
C LEU A 276 5.99 -1.48 -0.31
N GLY A 277 6.64 -2.49 0.27
CA GLY A 277 8.10 -2.50 0.32
C GLY A 277 8.76 -2.77 -1.02
N PHE A 278 8.03 -3.34 -1.99
CA PHE A 278 8.51 -3.39 -3.38
C PHE A 278 8.32 -2.05 -4.10
N VAL A 279 7.33 -1.24 -3.74
CA VAL A 279 7.08 0.08 -4.37
C VAL A 279 7.86 1.21 -3.67
N ASN A 280 8.65 0.88 -2.65
CA ASN A 280 9.39 1.82 -1.80
C ASN A 280 8.50 2.87 -1.12
N THR A 281 7.35 2.44 -0.60
CA THR A 281 6.47 3.32 0.17
C THR A 281 6.26 2.86 1.60
N LEU A 282 6.79 1.69 1.94
CA LEU A 282 6.68 1.12 3.27
C LEU A 282 7.18 2.06 4.37
N LEU A 283 8.30 2.76 4.13
CA LEU A 283 9.02 3.53 5.13
C LEU A 283 8.41 4.92 5.44
N PHE A 284 7.29 5.28 4.81
CA PHE A 284 6.64 6.57 5.09
C PHE A 284 5.89 6.57 6.43
N PRO A 285 5.98 7.65 7.23
CA PRO A 285 5.31 7.74 8.54
C PRO A 285 3.80 7.45 8.51
N ASN A 286 3.11 7.91 7.46
CA ASN A 286 1.67 7.70 7.29
C ASN A 286 1.31 6.21 7.19
N ILE A 287 2.16 5.40 6.55
CA ILE A 287 1.99 3.95 6.48
C ILE A 287 2.14 3.36 7.88
N TYR A 288 3.14 3.76 8.65
CA TYR A 288 3.29 3.24 10.01
C TYR A 288 2.12 3.62 10.92
N THR A 289 1.66 4.87 10.84
CA THR A 289 0.51 5.34 11.61
C THR A 289 -0.74 4.53 11.30
N VAL A 290 -0.99 4.21 10.02
CA VAL A 290 -2.17 3.43 9.65
C VAL A 290 -2.03 1.95 10.03
N TRP A 291 -0.88 1.33 9.72
CA TRP A 291 -0.66 -0.11 9.90
C TRP A 291 -0.46 -0.51 11.35
N PHE A 292 0.41 0.20 12.04
CA PHE A 292 0.72 -0.16 13.41
C PHE A 292 -0.34 0.37 14.33
N LEU A 293 -0.91 1.56 14.08
CA LEU A 293 -1.72 2.24 15.07
C LEU A 293 -3.22 2.30 14.74
N PHE A 294 -3.62 2.92 13.64
CA PHE A 294 -5.03 3.14 13.34
C PHE A 294 -5.81 1.83 13.23
N LEU A 295 -5.34 0.89 12.41
CA LEU A 295 -6.12 -0.31 12.10
C LEU A 295 -6.24 -1.31 13.25
N PRO A 296 -5.16 -1.66 13.97
CA PRO A 296 -5.27 -2.45 15.17
C PRO A 296 -6.26 -1.85 16.17
N MET A 297 -6.20 -0.54 16.40
CA MET A 297 -7.11 0.14 17.33
C MET A 297 -8.55 0.15 16.83
N VAL A 298 -8.81 0.39 15.54
CA VAL A 298 -10.17 0.31 14.98
C VAL A 298 -10.74 -1.09 15.22
N MET A 299 -9.99 -2.14 14.87
CA MET A 299 -10.44 -3.52 15.00
C MET A 299 -10.64 -3.95 16.46
N SER A 300 -9.73 -3.56 17.37
CA SER A 300 -9.78 -4.00 18.77
C SER A 300 -10.74 -3.19 19.66
N SER A 301 -10.98 -1.91 19.33
CA SER A 301 -11.73 -0.99 20.20
C SER A 301 -13.20 -0.82 19.80
N PHE A 302 -13.51 -0.95 18.50
CA PHE A 302 -14.88 -0.82 17.98
C PHE A 302 -15.58 -2.16 17.73
N PHE A 303 -14.83 -3.26 17.71
CA PHE A 303 -15.39 -4.60 17.49
C PHE A 303 -15.00 -5.52 18.64
N GLU A 304 -15.99 -6.22 19.18
CA GLU A 304 -15.77 -7.13 20.29
C GLU A 304 -15.04 -8.39 19.83
N ILE A 305 -14.03 -8.80 20.58
CA ILE A 305 -13.45 -10.13 20.46
C ILE A 305 -14.55 -11.09 20.92
N SER A 306 -15.13 -11.84 19.98
CA SER A 306 -16.03 -12.94 20.33
C SER A 306 -15.28 -13.89 21.27
N LYS A 307 -15.66 -13.88 22.56
CA LYS A 307 -15.28 -14.93 23.51
C LYS A 307 -15.96 -16.21 23.04
N LYS A 308 -15.28 -17.00 22.21
CA LYS A 308 -15.61 -18.42 22.01
C LYS A 308 -14.58 -19.25 22.77
N SER A 309 -15.07 -19.88 23.85
CA SER A 309 -14.57 -21.06 24.58
C SER A 309 -13.07 -21.13 24.89
N THR A 310 -12.62 -20.40 25.90
CA THR A 310 -11.51 -20.84 26.77
C THR A 310 -12.08 -21.29 28.12
N ALA A 311 -13.14 -22.11 28.06
CA ALA A 311 -13.77 -22.74 29.22
C ALA A 311 -13.79 -24.27 29.11
N GLU A 312 -13.11 -24.85 28.12
CA GLU A 312 -12.98 -26.31 27.94
C GLU A 312 -11.53 -26.81 27.98
N GLU A 313 -10.57 -25.96 28.37
CA GLU A 313 -9.17 -26.36 28.62
C GLU A 313 -8.66 -25.72 29.92
N ILE A 314 -9.28 -26.10 31.04
CA ILE A 314 -8.68 -26.22 32.39
C ILE A 314 -9.35 -27.45 33.02
#